data_AF-A0A7V2LJ46-F1
#
_entry.id   AF-A0A7V2LJ46-F1
#
_cell.length_a   1.000
_cell.length_b   1.000
_cell.length_c   1.000
_cell.angle_alpha   90.00
_cell.angle_beta   90.00
_cell.angle_gamma   90.00
#
_symmetry.space_group_name_H-M   'P 1'
#
loop_
_entity.id
_entity.type
_entity.pdbx_description
1 polymer ?
#
loop_
_entity_poly.entity_id
_entity_poly.type
_entity_poly.pdbx_seq_one_letter_code
_entity_poly.pdbx_strand_id
1 'polypeptide(L)'
;MNLNLQETLRLIGRGLFLEPDAYDEAAESDNPFVDGLFLVILIGVVIAIAGVIGQAIGWAMTPDLSEIKQIIYDGLLQSPMFGMLQENADAIAQFKESYEQGWRIAEFFSPNITNIFIGLFLRPLGLLIAWLWFALIAHGAAKALGGNGSLQETLGATALALSPALLHVFGVLPTITVAAVGVWILLARYVAVRRVHENLTWGRSLAAVVSPMILSWLLLIVLGVFAAFLMSLFIGGFAS
;
A
#
# COMPACT_ATOMS: atom_id res chain seq x y z
N MET A 1 22.82 -18.06 4.59
CA MET A 1 23.83 -17.20 5.22
C MET A 1 23.13 -16.32 6.23
N ASN A 2 23.56 -16.21 7.51
CA ASN A 2 22.99 -15.19 8.41
C ASN A 2 23.52 -13.83 7.98
N LEU A 3 22.87 -13.17 7.02
CA LEU A 3 23.28 -11.87 6.49
C LEU A 3 23.41 -10.87 7.64
N ASN A 4 24.58 -10.24 7.76
CA ASN A 4 24.73 -9.08 8.63
C ASN A 4 23.99 -7.89 7.99
N LEU A 5 23.48 -6.95 8.81
CA LEU A 5 22.75 -5.76 8.36
C LEU A 5 23.48 -4.99 7.24
N GLN A 6 24.81 -4.92 7.30
CA GLN A 6 25.62 -4.26 6.27
C GLN A 6 25.51 -4.95 4.91
N GLU A 7 25.53 -6.29 4.88
CA GLU A 7 25.38 -7.06 3.65
C GLU A 7 23.97 -6.93 3.08
N THR A 8 22.95 -6.96 3.94
CA THR A 8 21.56 -6.72 3.54
C THR A 8 21.38 -5.34 2.91
N LEU A 9 21.95 -4.29 3.52
CA LEU A 9 21.87 -2.93 2.97
C LEU A 9 22.62 -2.80 1.64
N ARG A 10 23.77 -3.47 1.49
CA ARG A 10 24.49 -3.54 0.22
C ARG A 10 23.65 -4.22 -0.86
N LEU A 11 23.05 -5.37 -0.55
CA LEU A 11 22.17 -6.10 -1.44
C LEU A 11 20.97 -5.25 -1.88
N ILE A 12 20.28 -4.62 -0.93
CA ILE A 12 19.18 -3.69 -1.19
C ILE A 12 19.60 -2.56 -2.12
N GLY A 13 20.77 -1.94 -1.89
CA GLY A 13 21.29 -0.88 -2.73
C GLY A 13 21.51 -1.35 -4.18
N ARG A 14 22.15 -2.50 -4.36
CA ARG A 14 22.39 -3.09 -5.69
C ARG A 14 21.08 -3.49 -6.38
N GLY A 15 20.13 -4.05 -5.63
CA GLY A 15 18.79 -4.37 -6.12
C GLY A 15 17.98 -3.12 -6.50
N LEU A 16 18.14 -2.01 -5.78
CA LEU A 16 17.54 -0.72 -6.12
C LEU A 16 18.04 -0.22 -7.49
N PHE A 17 19.32 -0.42 -7.79
CA PHE A 17 19.94 -0.08 -9.08
C PHE A 17 19.82 -1.16 -10.15
N LEU A 18 19.02 -2.21 -9.90
CA LEU A 18 18.74 -3.30 -10.83
C LEU A 18 20.01 -4.08 -11.27
N GLU A 19 21.02 -4.17 -10.40
CA GLU A 19 22.23 -4.95 -10.67
C GLU A 19 21.89 -6.46 -10.76
N PRO A 20 22.06 -7.12 -11.93
CA PRO A 20 21.66 -8.51 -12.12
C PRO A 20 22.27 -9.48 -11.10
N ASP A 21 23.56 -9.32 -10.83
CA ASP A 21 24.33 -10.16 -9.91
C ASP A 21 23.78 -10.15 -8.48
N ALA A 22 23.11 -9.06 -8.06
CA ALA A 22 22.49 -9.00 -6.74
C ALA A 22 21.25 -9.90 -6.64
N TYR A 23 20.51 -10.07 -7.74
CA TYR A 23 19.38 -10.99 -7.78
C TYR A 23 19.84 -12.45 -7.83
N ASP A 24 20.96 -12.72 -8.49
CA ASP A 24 21.60 -14.04 -8.47
C ASP A 24 22.06 -14.38 -7.05
N GLU A 25 22.76 -13.46 -6.37
CA GLU A 25 23.17 -13.61 -4.97
C GLU A 25 21.99 -13.84 -4.02
N ALA A 26 20.87 -13.13 -4.22
CA ALA A 26 19.66 -13.35 -3.42
C ALA A 26 18.98 -14.69 -3.71
N ALA A 27 18.98 -15.13 -4.97
CA ALA A 27 18.41 -16.41 -5.39
C ALA A 27 19.21 -17.61 -4.89
N GLU A 28 20.54 -17.52 -4.93
CA GLU A 28 21.48 -18.60 -4.66
C GLU A 28 21.94 -18.67 -3.18
N SER A 29 21.41 -17.80 -2.32
CA SER A 29 21.71 -17.84 -0.88
C SER A 29 21.35 -19.20 -0.25
N ASP A 30 22.00 -19.58 0.86
CA ASP A 30 21.74 -20.89 1.49
C ASP A 30 20.27 -21.09 1.91
N ASN A 31 19.57 -19.98 2.21
CA ASN A 31 18.14 -20.01 2.56
C ASN A 31 17.43 -18.77 1.99
N PRO A 32 17.14 -18.76 0.67
CA PRO A 32 16.60 -17.60 -0.03
C PRO A 32 15.24 -17.15 0.51
N PHE A 33 14.46 -18.10 1.04
CA PHE A 33 13.18 -17.80 1.65
C PHE A 33 13.34 -17.00 2.95
N VAL A 34 14.22 -17.44 3.86
CA VAL A 34 14.42 -16.76 5.16
C VAL A 34 15.09 -15.41 4.95
N ASP A 35 16.11 -15.34 4.08
CA ASP A 35 16.80 -14.09 3.78
C ASP A 35 15.84 -13.10 3.07
N GLY A 36 15.01 -13.61 2.15
CA GLY A 36 13.95 -12.83 1.52
C GLY A 36 12.88 -12.34 2.51
N LEU A 37 12.43 -13.20 3.43
CA LEU A 37 11.48 -12.85 4.49
C LEU A 37 12.03 -11.72 5.38
N PHE A 38 13.29 -11.85 5.82
CA PHE A 38 13.96 -10.82 6.60
C PHE A 38 14.02 -9.50 5.83
N LEU A 39 14.39 -9.54 4.55
CA LEU A 39 14.47 -8.35 3.68
C LEU A 39 13.10 -7.67 3.53
N VAL A 40 12.03 -8.43 3.26
CA VAL A 40 10.67 -7.89 3.12
C VAL A 40 10.20 -7.25 4.43
N ILE A 41 10.44 -7.90 5.58
CA ILE A 41 10.10 -7.34 6.89
C ILE A 41 10.88 -6.05 7.15
N LEU A 42 12.18 -6.05 6.89
CA LEU A 42 13.03 -4.87 7.08
C LEU A 42 12.54 -3.68 6.25
N ILE A 43 12.29 -3.89 4.96
CA ILE A 43 11.74 -2.85 4.07
C ILE A 43 10.37 -2.38 4.58
N GLY A 44 9.49 -3.32 4.93
CA GLY A 44 8.15 -3.03 5.43
C GLY A 44 8.19 -2.18 6.70
N VAL A 45 9.05 -2.50 7.65
CA VAL A 45 9.23 -1.75 8.91
C VAL A 45 9.76 -0.35 8.63
N VAL A 46 10.77 -0.20 7.78
CA VAL A 46 11.31 1.12 7.41
C VAL A 46 10.23 2.02 6.79
N ILE A 47 9.46 1.49 5.83
CA ILE A 47 8.35 2.22 5.21
C ILE A 47 7.26 2.54 6.24
N ALA A 48 6.97 1.61 7.15
CA ALA A 48 5.95 1.79 8.17
C ALA A 48 6.33 2.93 9.14
N ILE A 49 7.55 2.92 9.65
CA ILE A 49 8.10 3.98 10.52
C ILE A 49 8.07 5.33 9.78
N ALA A 50 8.56 5.36 8.53
CA ALA A 50 8.53 6.57 7.73
C ALA A 50 7.11 7.12 7.62
N GLY A 51 6.14 6.29 7.24
CA GLY A 51 4.76 6.76 7.12
C GLY A 51 4.10 7.15 8.46
N VAL A 52 4.55 6.62 9.60
CA VAL A 52 4.13 7.11 10.93
C VAL A 52 4.67 8.52 11.16
N ILE A 53 5.95 8.77 10.87
CA ILE A 53 6.56 10.11 10.96
C ILE A 53 5.84 11.09 10.05
N GLY A 54 5.57 10.70 8.79
CA GLY A 54 4.83 11.54 7.83
C GLY A 54 3.43 11.89 8.32
N GLN A 55 2.70 10.93 8.91
CA GLN A 55 1.39 11.18 9.51
C GLN A 55 1.47 12.07 10.75
N ALA A 56 2.48 11.90 11.60
CA ALA A 56 2.68 12.73 12.77
C ALA A 56 3.02 14.18 12.38
N ILE A 57 3.85 14.39 11.36
CA ILE A 57 4.15 15.72 10.80
C ILE A 57 2.87 16.33 10.22
N GLY A 58 2.12 15.57 9.41
CA GLY A 58 0.86 16.04 8.82
C GLY A 58 -0.17 16.41 9.89
N TRP A 59 -0.28 15.61 10.95
CA TRP A 59 -1.12 15.91 12.10
C TRP A 59 -0.67 17.17 12.82
N ALA A 60 0.63 17.34 13.09
CA ALA A 60 1.18 18.53 13.74
C ALA A 60 1.01 19.82 12.90
N MET A 61 0.86 19.69 11.58
CA MET A 61 0.59 20.81 10.67
C MET A 61 -0.90 21.05 10.43
N THR A 62 -1.79 20.20 10.95
CA THR A 62 -3.25 20.37 10.79
C THR A 62 -3.75 21.36 11.85
N PRO A 63 -4.44 22.45 11.48
CA PRO A 63 -5.03 23.38 12.45
C PRO A 63 -6.07 22.66 13.32
N ASP A 64 -6.30 23.16 14.53
CA ASP A 64 -7.28 22.55 15.45
C ASP A 64 -8.67 22.54 14.79
N LEU A 65 -9.24 21.34 14.69
CA LEU A 65 -10.53 21.12 14.03
C LEU A 65 -11.67 21.89 14.73
N SER A 66 -11.53 22.13 16.04
CA SER A 66 -12.45 22.95 16.82
C SER A 66 -12.35 24.43 16.49
N GLU A 67 -11.14 24.95 16.22
CA GLU A 67 -10.94 26.32 15.75
C GLU A 67 -11.53 26.50 14.35
N ILE A 68 -11.31 25.54 13.44
CA ILE A 68 -11.92 25.57 12.10
C ILE A 68 -13.45 25.52 12.19
N LYS A 69 -14.00 24.64 13.04
CA LYS A 69 -15.44 24.56 13.31
C LYS A 69 -15.97 25.91 13.77
N GLN A 70 -15.33 26.54 14.74
CA GLN A 70 -15.80 27.82 15.27
C GLN A 70 -15.72 28.95 14.23
N ILE A 71 -14.63 29.05 13.47
CA ILE A 71 -14.48 30.02 12.38
C ILE A 71 -15.58 29.86 11.32
N ILE A 72 -15.87 28.62 10.91
CA ILE A 72 -16.92 28.34 9.93
C ILE A 72 -18.30 28.66 10.51
N TYR A 73 -18.56 28.31 11.77
CA TYR A 73 -19.80 28.61 12.45
C TYR A 73 -20.04 30.13 12.51
N ASP A 74 -19.05 30.88 12.95
CA ASP A 74 -19.11 32.35 13.05
C ASP A 74 -19.30 32.99 11.68
N GLY A 75 -18.61 32.49 10.64
CA GLY A 75 -18.80 32.93 9.26
C GLY A 75 -20.20 32.65 8.71
N LEU A 76 -20.80 31.50 9.05
CA LEU A 76 -22.17 31.17 8.67
C LEU A 76 -23.19 32.07 9.37
N LEU A 77 -22.99 32.36 10.66
CA LEU A 77 -23.86 33.25 11.43
C LEU A 77 -23.85 34.69 10.90
N GLN A 78 -22.72 35.16 10.37
CA GLN A 78 -22.58 36.48 9.77
C GLN A 78 -23.13 36.55 8.33
N SER A 79 -23.56 35.42 7.76
CA SER A 79 -24.06 35.39 6.38
C SER A 79 -25.46 36.02 6.25
N PRO A 80 -25.75 36.72 5.14
CA PRO A 80 -27.09 37.27 4.88
C PRO A 80 -28.20 36.21 4.87
N MET A 81 -27.85 34.97 4.49
CA MET A 81 -28.77 33.83 4.48
C MET A 81 -29.24 33.47 5.90
N PHE A 82 -28.34 33.58 6.88
CA PHE A 82 -28.64 33.22 8.27
C PHE A 82 -29.57 34.23 8.94
N GLY A 83 -29.53 35.50 8.52
CA GLY A 83 -30.49 36.52 8.96
C GLY A 83 -31.94 36.15 8.66
N MET A 84 -32.21 35.49 7.53
CA MET A 84 -33.56 35.01 7.16
C MET A 84 -34.01 33.81 8.01
N LEU A 85 -33.07 33.02 8.53
CA LEU A 85 -33.34 31.88 9.42
C LEU A 85 -33.65 32.32 10.87
N GLN A 86 -33.22 33.51 11.29
CA GLN A 86 -33.45 34.02 12.65
C GLN A 86 -34.93 34.28 12.97
N GLU A 87 -35.78 34.42 11.95
CA GLU A 87 -37.22 34.61 12.11
C GLU A 87 -37.95 33.32 12.53
N ASN A 88 -37.29 32.15 12.46
CA ASN A 88 -37.87 30.86 12.81
C ASN A 88 -36.98 30.08 13.81
N ALA A 89 -37.41 30.00 15.07
CA ALA A 89 -36.68 29.31 16.13
C ALA A 89 -36.43 27.81 15.85
N ASP A 90 -37.37 27.13 15.18
CA ASP A 90 -37.23 25.71 14.84
C ASP A 90 -36.16 25.50 13.75
N ALA A 91 -36.04 26.46 12.82
CA ALA A 91 -35.04 26.40 11.76
C ALA A 91 -33.61 26.61 12.30
N ILE A 92 -33.44 27.45 13.33
CA ILE A 92 -32.15 27.60 14.03
C ILE A 92 -31.77 26.30 14.75
N ALA A 93 -32.73 25.65 15.41
CA ALA A 93 -32.49 24.39 16.12
C ALA A 93 -32.07 23.27 15.15
N GLN A 94 -32.80 23.12 14.04
CA GLN A 94 -32.46 22.13 12.99
C GLN A 94 -31.10 22.41 12.35
N PHE A 95 -30.76 23.68 12.11
CA PHE A 95 -29.44 24.05 11.60
C PHE A 95 -28.33 23.63 12.57
N LYS A 96 -28.48 23.94 13.86
CA LYS A 96 -27.47 23.60 14.87
C LYS A 96 -27.28 22.10 14.99
N GLU A 97 -28.37 21.33 15.00
CA GLU A 97 -28.30 19.87 15.03
C GLU A 97 -27.62 19.30 13.78
N SER A 98 -27.99 19.79 12.59
CA SER A 98 -27.38 19.35 11.32
C SER A 98 -25.90 19.70 11.24
N TYR A 99 -25.53 20.88 11.71
CA TYR A 99 -24.14 21.33 11.79
C TYR A 99 -23.31 20.45 12.73
N GLU A 100 -23.82 20.17 13.94
CA GLU A 100 -23.16 19.28 14.90
C GLU A 100 -23.03 17.84 14.38
N GLN A 101 -24.08 17.31 13.72
CA GLN A 101 -24.01 15.98 13.09
C GLN A 101 -22.96 15.93 11.98
N GLY A 102 -22.88 16.96 11.13
CA GLY A 102 -21.87 17.07 10.08
C GLY A 102 -20.45 17.03 10.64
N TRP A 103 -20.18 17.77 11.72
CA TRP A 103 -18.87 17.77 12.39
C TRP A 103 -18.57 16.46 13.10
N ARG A 104 -19.56 15.79 13.69
CA ARG A 104 -19.37 14.45 14.26
C ARG A 104 -18.93 13.42 13.22
N ILE A 105 -19.44 13.54 11.99
CA ILE A 105 -19.00 12.72 10.86
C ILE A 105 -17.56 13.13 10.46
N ALA A 106 -17.25 14.42 10.40
CA ALA A 106 -15.91 14.90 10.08
C ALA A 106 -14.86 14.42 11.11
N GLU A 107 -15.19 14.45 12.40
CA GLU A 107 -14.35 13.95 13.50
C GLU A 107 -14.05 12.45 13.37
N PHE A 108 -14.99 11.66 12.86
CA PHE A 108 -14.76 10.24 12.57
C PHE A 108 -13.67 10.03 11.49
N PHE A 109 -13.57 10.96 10.54
CA PHE A 109 -12.52 10.96 9.51
C PHE A 109 -11.26 11.72 9.92
N SER A 110 -11.24 12.31 11.11
CA SER A 110 -10.06 13.00 11.65
C SER A 110 -8.91 12.01 11.87
N PRO A 111 -7.65 12.41 11.64
CA PRO A 111 -6.49 11.56 11.89
C PRO A 111 -6.47 11.07 13.34
N ASN A 112 -6.75 9.77 13.55
CA ASN A 112 -6.70 9.14 14.87
C ASN A 112 -5.35 8.47 15.10
N ILE A 113 -4.70 8.78 16.23
CA ILE A 113 -3.44 8.17 16.69
C ILE A 113 -3.51 6.63 16.66
N THR A 114 -4.67 6.05 16.93
CA THR A 114 -4.89 4.59 16.88
C THR A 114 -4.61 4.03 15.48
N ASN A 115 -5.04 4.73 14.42
CA ASN A 115 -4.81 4.31 13.04
C ASN A 115 -3.33 4.38 12.65
N ILE A 116 -2.58 5.31 13.26
CA ILE A 116 -1.12 5.43 13.08
C ILE A 116 -0.42 4.17 13.59
N PHE A 117 -0.78 3.69 14.79
CA PHE A 117 -0.19 2.48 15.38
C PHE A 117 -0.61 1.20 14.67
N ILE A 118 -1.86 1.08 14.25
CA ILE A 118 -2.32 -0.08 13.45
C ILE A 118 -1.54 -0.15 12.13
N GLY A 119 -1.30 0.98 11.49
CA GLY A 119 -0.52 1.08 10.26
C GLY A 119 0.92 0.57 10.39
N LEU A 120 1.51 0.62 11.59
CA LEU A 120 2.86 0.12 11.87
C LEU A 120 2.96 -1.41 11.67
N PHE A 121 1.90 -2.14 12.01
CA PHE A 121 1.85 -3.61 11.88
C PHE A 121 1.24 -4.05 10.55
N LEU A 122 0.21 -3.34 10.07
CA LEU A 122 -0.47 -3.72 8.84
C LEU A 122 0.40 -3.50 7.58
N ARG A 123 1.29 -2.50 7.56
CA ARG A 123 2.14 -2.24 6.40
C ARG A 123 3.16 -3.36 6.12
N PRO A 124 4.00 -3.79 7.09
CA PRO A 124 4.91 -4.91 6.86
C PRO A 124 4.16 -6.19 6.53
N LEU A 125 3.03 -6.45 7.20
CA LEU A 125 2.20 -7.62 6.94
C LEU A 125 1.58 -7.60 5.54
N GLY A 126 1.06 -6.45 5.09
CA GLY A 126 0.53 -6.28 3.74
C GLY A 126 1.60 -6.48 2.68
N LEU A 127 2.81 -5.95 2.91
CA LEU A 127 3.95 -6.14 2.01
C LEU A 127 4.36 -7.61 1.94
N LEU A 128 4.37 -8.30 3.08
CA LEU A 128 4.66 -9.74 3.17
C LEU A 128 3.65 -10.58 2.38
N ILE A 129 2.35 -10.33 2.59
CA ILE A 129 1.29 -11.04 1.87
C ILE A 129 1.39 -10.76 0.37
N ALA A 130 1.59 -9.50 -0.03
CA ALA A 130 1.73 -9.11 -1.43
C ALA A 130 2.96 -9.74 -2.10
N TRP A 131 4.09 -9.85 -1.37
CA TRP A 131 5.29 -10.53 -1.82
C TRP A 131 5.05 -12.02 -2.05
N LEU A 132 4.49 -12.72 -1.05
CA LEU A 132 4.19 -14.16 -1.15
C LEU A 132 3.23 -14.43 -2.31
N TRP A 133 2.15 -13.65 -2.40
CA TRP A 133 1.19 -13.73 -3.49
C TRP A 133 1.88 -13.56 -4.86
N PHE A 134 2.68 -12.50 -5.01
CA PHE A 134 3.41 -12.25 -6.24
C PHE A 134 4.37 -13.40 -6.58
N ALA A 135 5.23 -13.81 -5.66
CA ALA A 135 6.26 -14.81 -5.89
C ALA A 135 5.67 -16.18 -6.25
N LEU A 136 4.61 -16.61 -5.54
CA LEU A 136 3.95 -17.89 -5.81
C LEU A 136 3.34 -17.94 -7.21
N ILE A 137 2.60 -16.90 -7.61
CA ILE A 137 1.96 -16.86 -8.92
C ILE A 137 2.99 -16.68 -10.03
N ALA A 138 3.97 -15.78 -9.84
CA ALA A 138 5.04 -15.57 -10.82
C ALA A 138 5.86 -16.84 -11.02
N HIS A 139 6.19 -17.57 -9.95
CA HIS A 139 6.86 -18.86 -10.02
C HIS A 139 6.01 -19.90 -10.78
N GLY A 140 4.74 -20.05 -10.40
CA GLY A 140 3.83 -21.00 -11.06
C GLY A 140 3.67 -20.70 -12.56
N ALA A 141 3.49 -19.43 -12.92
CA ALA A 141 3.43 -18.99 -14.31
C ALA A 141 4.75 -19.22 -15.05
N ALA A 142 5.89 -18.91 -14.43
CA ALA A 142 7.21 -19.14 -15.00
C ALA A 142 7.46 -20.64 -15.25
N LYS A 143 7.14 -21.52 -14.29
CA LYS A 143 7.22 -22.98 -14.45
C LYS A 143 6.31 -23.47 -15.59
N ALA A 144 5.08 -22.99 -15.67
CA ALA A 144 4.14 -23.35 -16.74
C ALA A 144 4.65 -22.91 -18.14
N LEU A 145 5.43 -21.84 -18.22
CA LEU A 145 6.05 -21.34 -19.45
C LEU A 145 7.41 -21.99 -19.78
N GLY A 146 7.83 -22.97 -18.97
CA GLY A 146 9.04 -23.77 -19.16
C GLY A 146 10.24 -23.35 -18.31
N GLY A 147 10.06 -22.47 -17.31
CA GLY A 147 11.13 -21.97 -16.45
C GLY A 147 11.85 -23.06 -15.64
N ASN A 148 13.17 -22.92 -15.48
CA ASN A 148 14.02 -23.88 -14.76
C ASN A 148 14.22 -23.57 -13.26
N GLY A 149 14.19 -22.30 -12.85
CA GLY A 149 14.35 -21.90 -11.45
C GLY A 149 13.36 -22.53 -10.46
N SER A 150 13.77 -22.58 -9.20
CA SER A 150 13.04 -23.11 -8.05
C SER A 150 12.21 -22.04 -7.34
N LEU A 151 11.26 -22.48 -6.52
CA LEU A 151 10.41 -21.56 -5.76
C LEU A 151 11.21 -20.74 -4.74
N GLN A 152 12.21 -21.36 -4.09
CA GLN A 152 13.04 -20.67 -3.10
C GLN A 152 13.86 -19.56 -3.74
N GLU A 153 14.56 -19.85 -4.85
CA GLU A 153 15.29 -18.83 -5.64
C GLU A 153 14.36 -17.69 -6.07
N THR A 154 13.13 -18.02 -6.52
CA THR A 154 12.14 -17.00 -6.90
C THR A 154 11.74 -16.13 -5.72
N LEU A 155 11.50 -16.71 -4.55
CA LEU A 155 11.15 -15.99 -3.33
C LEU A 155 12.27 -15.03 -2.90
N GLY A 156 13.53 -15.50 -2.89
CA GLY A 156 14.69 -14.68 -2.55
C GLY A 156 14.89 -13.50 -3.51
N ALA A 157 14.94 -13.77 -4.82
CA ALA A 157 15.14 -12.72 -5.81
C ALA A 157 13.99 -11.71 -5.85
N THR A 158 12.74 -12.16 -5.71
CA THR A 158 11.57 -11.26 -5.72
C THR A 158 11.39 -10.49 -4.42
N ALA A 159 11.95 -10.96 -3.31
CA ALA A 159 12.06 -10.17 -2.09
C ALA A 159 12.99 -8.97 -2.33
N LEU A 160 14.17 -9.20 -2.91
CA LEU A 160 15.09 -8.12 -3.28
C LEU A 160 14.46 -7.13 -4.27
N ALA A 161 13.57 -7.60 -5.15
CA ALA A 161 12.83 -6.75 -6.07
C ALA A 161 11.90 -5.72 -5.38
N LEU A 162 11.70 -5.80 -4.07
CA LEU A 162 11.00 -4.78 -3.27
C LEU A 162 11.91 -3.65 -2.81
N SER A 163 13.23 -3.72 -3.00
CA SER A 163 14.17 -2.64 -2.66
C SER A 163 13.71 -1.24 -3.11
N PRO A 164 13.12 -1.08 -4.31
CA PRO A 164 12.59 0.22 -4.75
C PRO A 164 11.44 0.78 -3.91
N ALA A 165 10.73 -0.06 -3.16
CA ALA A 165 9.69 0.39 -2.25
C ALA A 165 10.25 1.29 -1.14
N LEU A 166 11.55 1.22 -0.83
CA LEU A 166 12.20 2.14 0.10
C LEU A 166 12.14 3.60 -0.37
N LEU A 167 11.95 3.87 -1.66
CA LEU A 167 11.74 5.23 -2.14
C LEU A 167 10.47 5.86 -1.55
N HIS A 168 9.49 5.07 -1.10
CA HIS A 168 8.31 5.59 -0.39
C HIS A 168 8.65 6.30 0.93
N VAL A 169 9.85 6.08 1.49
CA VAL A 169 10.33 6.82 2.67
C VAL A 169 10.41 8.32 2.38
N PHE A 170 10.72 8.73 1.15
CA PHE A 170 10.75 10.15 0.80
C PHE A 170 9.37 10.81 0.80
N GLY A 171 8.28 10.03 0.76
CA GLY A 171 6.91 10.53 0.88
C GLY A 171 6.57 11.11 2.26
N VAL A 172 7.48 11.03 3.24
CA VAL A 172 7.38 11.74 4.51
C VAL A 172 7.50 13.25 4.34
N LEU A 173 8.18 13.70 3.28
CA LEU A 173 8.35 15.11 3.00
C LEU A 173 7.15 15.62 2.21
N PRO A 174 6.38 16.61 2.73
CA PRO A 174 5.11 17.03 2.14
C PRO A 174 5.23 17.62 0.72
N THR A 175 6.45 17.94 0.26
CA THR A 175 6.74 18.50 -1.07
C THR A 175 7.34 17.50 -2.05
N ILE A 176 7.66 16.28 -1.62
CA ILE A 176 8.29 15.27 -2.48
C ILE A 176 7.27 14.23 -2.91
N THR A 177 6.93 14.26 -4.21
CA THR A 177 6.15 13.20 -4.84
C THR A 177 7.08 12.19 -5.48
N VAL A 178 7.06 10.96 -4.96
CA VAL A 178 7.84 9.86 -5.53
C VAL A 178 7.00 9.19 -6.62
N ALA A 179 7.21 9.60 -7.86
CA ALA A 179 6.57 8.99 -9.02
C ALA A 179 7.29 7.70 -9.45
N ALA A 180 6.61 6.88 -10.25
CA ALA A 180 7.18 5.71 -10.93
C ALA A 180 7.74 4.57 -10.05
N VAL A 181 7.61 4.61 -8.71
CA VAL A 181 8.05 3.51 -7.82
C VAL A 181 7.43 2.17 -8.25
N GLY A 182 6.14 2.15 -8.59
CA GLY A 182 5.47 0.94 -9.06
C GLY A 182 6.07 0.37 -10.35
N VAL A 183 6.47 1.25 -11.29
CA VAL A 183 7.16 0.84 -12.53
C VAL A 183 8.54 0.29 -12.21
N TRP A 184 9.27 0.93 -11.28
CA TRP A 184 10.60 0.48 -10.87
C TRP A 184 10.57 -0.87 -10.14
N ILE A 185 9.58 -1.09 -9.27
CA ILE A 185 9.32 -2.41 -8.66
C ILE A 185 9.00 -3.45 -9.73
N LEU A 186 8.22 -3.09 -10.76
CA LEU A 186 7.90 -4.01 -11.85
C LEU A 186 9.15 -4.41 -12.66
N LEU A 187 10.03 -3.44 -12.94
CA LEU A 187 11.31 -3.70 -13.59
C LEU A 187 12.21 -4.60 -12.72
N ALA A 188 12.31 -4.31 -11.43
CA ALA A 188 13.05 -5.15 -10.47
C ALA A 188 12.51 -6.58 -10.43
N ARG A 189 11.18 -6.75 -10.40
CA ARG A 189 10.53 -8.06 -10.46
C ARG A 189 10.80 -8.79 -11.77
N TYR A 190 10.82 -8.05 -12.88
CA TYR A 190 11.19 -8.60 -14.17
C TYR A 190 12.63 -9.11 -14.20
N VAL A 191 13.58 -8.33 -13.69
CA VAL A 191 14.99 -8.76 -13.57
C VAL A 191 15.07 -10.00 -12.68
N ALA A 192 14.46 -9.98 -11.49
CA ALA A 192 14.44 -11.12 -10.58
C ALA A 192 13.93 -12.42 -11.25
N VAL A 193 12.76 -12.37 -11.89
CA VAL A 193 12.17 -13.56 -12.54
C VAL A 193 13.04 -14.03 -13.70
N ARG A 194 13.59 -13.12 -14.51
CA ARG A 194 14.45 -13.48 -15.65
C ARG A 194 15.78 -14.08 -15.22
N ARG A 195 16.34 -13.62 -14.10
CA ARG A 195 17.58 -14.18 -13.54
C ARG A 195 17.36 -15.56 -12.95
N VAL A 196 16.28 -15.76 -12.19
CA VAL A 196 15.96 -17.08 -11.61
C VAL A 196 15.56 -18.11 -12.67
N HIS A 197 14.82 -17.69 -13.71
CA HIS A 197 14.35 -18.57 -14.78
C HIS A 197 15.06 -18.27 -16.10
N GLU A 198 16.37 -18.54 -16.13
CA GLU A 198 17.28 -18.14 -17.21
C GLU A 198 16.87 -18.61 -18.61
N ASN A 199 16.18 -19.75 -18.70
CA ASN A 199 15.77 -20.34 -19.97
C ASN A 199 14.49 -19.73 -20.56
N LEU A 200 13.84 -18.79 -19.85
CA LEU A 200 12.67 -18.09 -20.37
C LEU A 200 13.09 -16.99 -21.36
N THR A 201 12.36 -16.92 -22.47
CA THR A 201 12.48 -15.78 -23.38
C THR A 201 11.99 -14.49 -22.69
N TRP A 202 12.38 -13.34 -23.25
CA TRP A 202 11.96 -12.03 -22.73
C TRP A 202 10.44 -11.93 -22.53
N GLY A 203 9.66 -12.35 -23.53
CA GLY A 203 8.19 -12.28 -23.48
C GLY A 203 7.55 -13.23 -22.47
N ARG A 204 8.12 -14.43 -22.28
CA ARG A 204 7.63 -15.38 -21.28
C ARG A 204 7.94 -14.91 -19.86
N SER A 205 9.11 -14.32 -19.63
CA SER A 205 9.47 -13.71 -18.36
C SER A 205 8.51 -12.56 -18.02
N LEU A 206 8.20 -11.70 -19.00
CA LEU A 206 7.24 -10.62 -18.82
C LEU A 206 5.82 -11.15 -18.51
N ALA A 207 5.38 -12.19 -19.22
CA ALA A 207 4.08 -12.82 -18.97
C ALA A 207 3.97 -13.37 -17.54
N ALA A 208 5.03 -14.03 -17.05
CA ALA A 208 5.09 -14.52 -15.67
C ALA A 208 5.03 -13.39 -14.63
N VAL A 209 5.69 -12.26 -14.89
CA VAL A 209 5.70 -11.08 -13.99
C VAL A 209 4.36 -10.35 -13.96
N VAL A 210 3.65 -10.30 -15.09
CA VAL A 210 2.34 -9.62 -15.20
C VAL A 210 1.19 -10.52 -14.72
N SER A 211 1.36 -11.84 -14.74
CA SER A 211 0.33 -12.81 -14.32
C SER A 211 -0.24 -12.56 -12.92
N PRO A 212 0.56 -12.29 -11.87
CA PRO A 212 0.03 -11.94 -10.55
C PRO A 212 -0.90 -10.73 -10.59
N MET A 213 -0.59 -9.70 -11.40
CA MET A 213 -1.42 -8.50 -11.50
C MET A 213 -2.75 -8.81 -12.20
N ILE A 214 -2.71 -9.53 -13.33
CA ILE A 214 -3.91 -9.95 -14.04
C ILE A 214 -4.80 -10.80 -13.12
N LEU A 215 -4.22 -11.75 -12.38
CA LEU A 215 -4.98 -12.61 -11.49
C LEU A 215 -5.61 -11.81 -10.32
N SER A 216 -4.87 -10.86 -9.74
CA SER A 216 -5.42 -9.95 -8.73
C SER A 216 -6.60 -9.14 -9.26
N TRP A 217 -6.51 -8.59 -10.48
CA TRP A 217 -7.62 -7.86 -11.09
C TRP A 217 -8.85 -8.74 -11.33
N LEU A 218 -8.65 -9.95 -11.85
CA LEU A 218 -9.75 -10.91 -12.05
C LEU A 218 -10.42 -11.27 -10.73
N LEU A 219 -9.63 -11.53 -9.68
CA LEU A 219 -10.14 -11.84 -8.35
C LEU A 219 -10.94 -10.67 -7.76
N LEU A 220 -10.47 -9.44 -7.92
CA LEU A 220 -11.20 -8.24 -7.49
C LEU A 220 -12.53 -8.07 -8.24
N ILE A 221 -12.56 -8.32 -9.55
CA ILE A 221 -13.80 -8.25 -10.34
C ILE A 221 -14.80 -9.30 -9.83
N VAL A 222 -14.36 -10.55 -9.63
CA VAL A 222 -15.22 -11.63 -9.13
C VAL A 222 -15.77 -11.30 -7.74
N LEU A 223 -14.92 -10.83 -6.82
CA LEU A 223 -15.35 -10.42 -5.49
C LEU A 223 -16.31 -9.23 -5.53
N GLY A 224 -16.06 -8.26 -6.41
CA GLY A 224 -16.93 -7.09 -6.58
C GLY A 224 -18.32 -7.47 -7.10
N VAL A 225 -18.40 -8.35 -8.11
CA VAL A 225 -19.67 -8.87 -8.63
C VAL A 225 -20.40 -9.67 -7.55
N PHE A 226 -19.69 -10.50 -6.79
CA PHE A 226 -20.27 -11.27 -5.70
C PHE A 226 -20.79 -10.38 -4.57
N ALA A 227 -20.04 -9.35 -4.18
CA ALA A 227 -20.46 -8.38 -3.16
C ALA A 227 -21.69 -7.58 -3.61
N ALA A 228 -21.74 -7.15 -4.88
CA ALA A 228 -22.90 -6.47 -5.45
C ALA A 228 -24.14 -7.37 -5.45
N PHE A 229 -23.97 -8.65 -5.80
CA PHE A 229 -25.04 -9.64 -5.71
C PHE A 229 -25.55 -9.81 -4.27
N LEU A 230 -24.67 -9.97 -3.28
CA LEU A 230 -25.06 -10.06 -1.88
C LEU A 230 -25.80 -8.80 -1.40
N MET A 231 -25.30 -7.61 -1.71
CA MET A 231 -25.97 -6.35 -1.37
C MET A 231 -27.36 -6.26 -2.00
N SER A 232 -27.53 -6.72 -3.25
CA SER A 232 -28.85 -6.74 -3.89
C SER A 232 -29.86 -7.65 -3.19
N LEU A 233 -29.40 -8.77 -2.60
CA LEU A 233 -30.26 -9.65 -1.81
C LEU A 233 -30.67 -9.00 -0.49
N PHE A 234 -29.75 -8.30 0.18
CA PHE A 234 -30.07 -7.59 1.41
C PHE A 234 -31.06 -6.44 1.15
N ILE A 235 -30.82 -5.60 0.14
CA ILE A 235 -31.70 -4.47 -0.18
C ILE A 235 -33.06 -4.95 -0.72
N GLY A 236 -33.07 -5.96 -1.59
CA GLY A 236 -34.30 -6.54 -2.14
C GLY A 236 -35.15 -7.27 -1.10
N GLY A 237 -34.53 -7.90 -0.09
CA GLY A 237 -35.23 -8.56 1.00
C GLY A 237 -35.90 -7.63 2.01
N PHE A 238 -35.56 -6.34 2.04
CA PHE A 238 -36.27 -5.33 2.84
C PHE A 238 -37.47 -4.71 2.11
N ALA A 239 -37.60 -4.93 0.79
CA ALA A 239 -38.66 -4.37 -0.04
C ALA A 239 -39.84 -5.34 -0.29
N SER A 240 -39.75 -6.57 0.23
CA SER A 240 -40.79 -7.62 0.18
C SER A 240 -41.33 -7.92 1.56
#